data_AF-A0A4T2H845-F1
#
_entry.id   AF-A0A4T2H845-F1
#
_cell.length_a   1.000
_cell.length_b   1.000
_cell.length_c   1.000
_cell.angle_alpha   90.00
_cell.angle_beta   90.00
_cell.angle_gamma   90.00
#
_symmetry.space_group_name_H-M   'P 1'
#
loop_
_entity.id
_entity.type
_entity.pdbx_description
1 polymer ?
#
loop_
_entity_poly.entity_id
_entity_poly.type
_entity_poly.pdbx_seq_one_letter_code
_entity_poly.pdbx_strand_id
1 'polypeptide(L)'
;MPKDFNELPRQNEKNEALDYVRALIDQARIDGRNEDVVQLDKIIKLLNRKKYGLVWEEHAELVEEEMKTRIPVFIEDETRKIRANPEDKDYNFLLEGDNLHSLHLLEKTHAGRIDVIYIDPPYNTGNKDFKYNDKFVDKTDGYAHSKWLSFMSKRLEIARRLLSDSGVIFISIDDNEQAQLKLLCDEVFGEKNFLSQFIVENNPKGRKNSNFTSVTSEYCLAYSKNREVAYFVENIPKSSSDMRLDEEGNYVHNSGRRVVVGKNNFNKLVSNFLSEKHYSLYFRKQDRAYRFIKEINIDELNYDLSEQGFIRYISHRDGEFVENTYTQNKLEELINDNVLDFTDDKIYEKNLRSTIRIKNLLINRKYEAIIDNKKQIFEIDLKTTSAKQQLAQLFGGESPFDYPKNLGLIRLLLTLNKRKNMVVLDFFAGSGTTGHAVAQLNKEDGGNRKYILCTNNENYICEEVTYKRLTNIQDDLPHNLKYFKTKFLSKDDEDLENTLLHHVQTLIELEHGIDLKESDKATAFSLSELRKLDLSGIKTIYVRQQSHAMMEKSDLVRFEGIELIDVPEYYFAKEMREAGI
;
A
#
# COMPACT_ATOMS: atom_id res chain seq x y z
N MET A 1 39.32 1.38 -23.22
CA MET A 1 39.87 1.81 -21.92
C MET A 1 41.39 1.73 -22.00
N PRO A 2 42.15 2.64 -21.35
CA PRO A 2 43.62 2.54 -21.30
C PRO A 2 44.04 1.20 -20.71
N LYS A 3 45.10 0.58 -21.25
CA LYS A 3 45.64 -0.71 -20.78
C LYS A 3 46.20 -0.65 -19.34
N ASP A 4 46.41 0.56 -18.82
CA ASP A 4 46.94 0.82 -17.48
C ASP A 4 45.88 1.39 -16.52
N PHE A 5 44.59 1.31 -16.86
CA PHE A 5 43.53 1.67 -15.94
C PHE A 5 43.36 0.58 -14.88
N ASN A 6 44.01 0.76 -13.73
CA ASN A 6 43.79 -0.05 -12.55
C ASN A 6 42.67 0.58 -11.72
N GLU A 7 41.48 -0.01 -11.75
CA GLU A 7 40.36 0.38 -10.91
C GLU A 7 40.68 -0.04 -9.46
N LEU A 8 41.45 0.79 -8.75
CA LEU A 8 41.76 0.56 -7.34
C LEU A 8 40.44 0.51 -6.55
N PRO A 9 40.10 -0.60 -5.88
CA PRO A 9 38.96 -0.59 -4.99
C PRO A 9 39.34 0.33 -3.82
N ARG A 10 38.63 1.45 -3.66
CA ARG A 10 38.72 2.35 -2.48
C ARG A 10 38.46 1.64 -1.14
N GLN A 11 38.26 0.32 -1.12
CA GLN A 11 37.92 -0.48 0.04
C GLN A 11 39.12 -0.72 0.96
N ASN A 12 40.34 -0.86 0.40
CA ASN A 12 41.56 -1.06 1.20
C ASN A 12 41.95 0.20 1.98
N GLU A 13 41.96 1.38 1.37
CA GLU A 13 42.32 2.65 2.03
C GLU A 13 41.38 3.02 3.20
N LYS A 14 40.08 2.69 3.08
CA LYS A 14 39.11 2.91 4.17
C LYS A 14 39.35 1.97 5.35
N ASN A 15 39.65 0.71 5.08
CA ASN A 15 39.94 -0.26 6.14
C ASN A 15 41.23 0.12 6.88
N GLU A 16 42.27 0.52 6.14
CA GLU A 16 43.52 1.03 6.73
C GLU A 16 43.29 2.28 7.60
N ALA A 17 42.49 3.24 7.12
CA ALA A 17 42.12 4.42 7.91
C ALA A 17 41.30 4.07 9.17
N LEU A 18 40.35 3.12 9.06
CA LEU A 18 39.57 2.65 10.22
C LEU A 18 40.44 1.94 11.24
N ASP A 19 41.38 1.10 10.80
CA ASP A 19 42.29 0.38 11.68
C ASP A 19 43.26 1.34 12.38
N TYR A 20 43.71 2.39 11.69
CA TYR A 20 44.50 3.46 12.29
C TYR A 20 43.72 4.25 13.37
N VAL A 21 42.48 4.64 13.09
CA VAL A 21 41.65 5.35 14.07
C VAL A 21 41.30 4.46 15.26
N ARG A 22 41.08 3.15 15.07
CA ARG A 22 40.91 2.19 16.17
C ARG A 22 42.15 2.11 17.06
N ALA A 23 43.34 2.06 16.48
CA ALA A 23 44.60 2.08 17.24
C ALA A 23 44.74 3.37 18.07
N LEU A 24 44.32 4.52 17.52
CA LEU A 24 44.29 5.79 18.27
C LEU A 24 43.28 5.77 19.44
N ILE A 25 42.14 5.09 19.30
CA ILE A 25 41.17 4.92 20.38
C ILE A 25 41.75 4.08 21.50
N ASP A 26 42.39 2.95 21.15
CA ASP A 26 42.98 2.06 22.15
C ASP A 26 44.11 2.77 22.90
N GLN A 27 44.94 3.55 22.20
CA GLN A 27 45.95 4.38 22.85
C GLN A 27 45.31 5.47 23.73
N ALA A 28 44.26 6.17 23.27
CA ALA A 28 43.58 7.18 24.07
C ALA A 28 42.94 6.61 25.35
N ARG A 29 42.45 5.36 25.31
CA ARG A 29 41.95 4.63 26.49
C ARG A 29 43.08 4.33 27.48
N ILE A 30 44.23 3.87 27.00
CA ILE A 30 45.43 3.62 27.83
C ILE A 30 45.90 4.91 28.49
N ASP A 31 45.87 6.03 27.75
CA ASP A 31 46.33 7.34 28.22
C ASP A 31 45.30 8.08 29.10
N GLY A 32 44.10 7.53 29.30
CA GLY A 32 43.02 8.19 30.05
C GLY A 32 42.39 9.42 29.37
N ARG A 33 42.57 9.58 28.05
CA ARG A 33 42.05 10.70 27.24
C ARG A 33 40.62 10.44 26.78
N ASN A 34 39.67 10.51 27.72
CA ASN A 34 38.26 10.17 27.47
C ASN A 34 37.58 11.03 26.39
N GLU A 35 37.93 12.31 26.27
CA GLU A 35 37.38 13.18 25.20
C GLU A 35 37.81 12.72 23.81
N ASP A 36 39.07 12.29 23.65
CA ASP A 36 39.60 11.80 22.37
C ASP A 36 38.93 10.49 21.96
N VAL A 37 38.61 9.62 22.91
CA VAL A 37 37.84 8.39 22.65
C VAL A 37 36.48 8.75 22.03
N VAL A 38 35.79 9.76 22.57
CA VAL A 38 34.49 10.21 22.04
C VAL A 38 34.63 10.82 20.64
N GLN A 39 35.67 11.61 20.38
CA GLN A 39 35.88 12.23 19.07
C GLN A 39 36.33 11.23 18.00
N LEU A 40 37.21 10.29 18.35
CA LEU A 40 37.69 9.25 17.43
C LEU A 40 36.57 8.25 17.10
N ASP A 41 35.69 7.94 18.05
CA ASP A 41 34.49 7.12 17.79
C ASP A 41 33.54 7.80 16.79
N LYS A 42 33.39 9.14 16.88
CA LYS A 42 32.69 9.92 15.85
C LYS A 42 33.37 9.85 14.49
N ILE A 43 34.71 9.88 14.44
CA ILE A 43 35.47 9.76 13.18
C ILE A 43 35.26 8.37 12.56
N ILE A 44 35.27 7.29 13.35
CA ILE A 44 34.93 5.94 12.86
C ILE A 44 33.53 5.92 12.25
N LYS A 45 32.55 6.52 12.93
CA LYS A 45 31.17 6.62 12.42
C LYS A 45 31.11 7.39 11.09
N LEU A 46 31.84 8.49 10.97
CA LEU A 46 31.93 9.29 9.74
C LEU A 46 32.62 8.53 8.60
N LEU A 47 33.75 7.86 8.86
CA LEU A 47 34.46 7.03 7.88
C LEU A 47 33.62 5.83 7.44
N ASN A 48 32.78 5.32 8.33
CA ASN A 48 31.85 4.25 8.02
C ASN A 48 30.63 4.68 7.19
N ARG A 49 30.35 5.98 7.03
CA ARG A 49 29.26 6.45 6.17
C ARG A 49 29.36 5.87 4.76
N LYS A 50 28.20 5.58 4.18
CA LYS A 50 28.00 5.00 2.84
C LYS A 50 28.77 5.83 1.80
N LYS A 51 29.51 5.17 0.90
CA LYS A 51 30.23 5.84 -0.21
C LYS A 51 29.31 6.20 -1.39
N TYR A 52 28.14 5.58 -1.46
CA TYR A 52 27.08 5.82 -2.44
C TYR A 52 25.73 5.74 -1.70
N GLY A 53 24.86 6.72 -1.92
CA GLY A 53 23.57 6.84 -1.24
C GLY A 53 23.28 8.28 -0.80
N LEU A 54 22.17 8.45 -0.11
CA LEU A 54 21.72 9.74 0.43
C LEU A 54 22.45 10.02 1.76
N VAL A 55 23.03 11.21 1.90
CA VAL A 55 23.63 11.69 3.15
C VAL A 55 23.12 13.10 3.40
N TRP A 56 22.66 13.38 4.62
CA TRP A 56 22.18 14.68 5.02
C TRP A 56 22.64 15.03 6.45
N GLU A 57 22.42 16.28 6.84
CA GLU A 57 22.65 16.73 8.21
C GLU A 57 21.41 16.41 9.05
N GLU A 58 21.58 15.61 10.10
CA GLU A 58 20.47 15.21 10.95
C GLU A 58 20.01 16.37 11.83
N HIS A 59 18.70 16.59 11.86
CA HIS A 59 18.06 17.55 12.73
C HIS A 59 17.11 16.84 13.71
N ALA A 60 17.10 17.29 14.96
CA ALA A 60 16.22 16.78 15.99
C ALA A 60 14.83 17.46 15.94
N GLU A 61 13.79 16.66 16.15
CA GLU A 61 12.40 17.14 16.27
C GLU A 61 12.02 17.31 17.74
N LEU A 62 11.26 18.35 18.08
CA LEU A 62 10.84 18.60 19.46
C LEU A 62 10.04 17.43 20.05
N VAL A 63 9.14 16.82 19.26
CA VAL A 63 8.36 15.66 19.69
C VAL A 63 9.25 14.46 20.04
N GLU A 64 10.37 14.27 19.34
CA GLU A 64 11.32 13.21 19.65
C GLU A 64 12.06 13.49 20.96
N GLU A 65 12.45 14.75 21.20
CA GLU A 65 13.07 15.14 22.46
C GLU A 65 12.10 14.98 23.64
N GLU A 66 10.83 15.33 23.47
CA GLU A 66 9.79 15.11 24.48
C GLU A 66 9.58 13.62 24.80
N MET A 67 9.62 12.75 23.79
CA MET A 67 9.48 11.31 23.96
C MET A 67 10.60 10.65 24.77
N LYS A 68 11.74 11.33 24.98
CA LYS A 68 12.82 10.82 25.85
C LYS A 68 12.40 10.86 27.32
N THR A 69 11.71 11.91 27.72
CA THR A 69 11.34 12.20 29.12
C THR A 69 9.86 11.96 29.42
N ARG A 70 9.02 11.82 28.40
CA ARG A 70 7.56 11.68 28.52
C ARG A 70 7.04 10.50 27.72
N ILE A 71 5.93 9.92 28.15
CA ILE A 71 5.34 8.74 27.52
C ILE A 71 4.14 9.18 26.66
N PRO A 72 4.13 8.87 25.35
CA PRO A 72 3.00 9.15 24.49
C PRO A 72 1.81 8.24 24.84
N VAL A 73 0.59 8.80 24.85
CA VAL A 73 -0.68 8.05 24.97
C VAL A 73 -1.75 8.64 24.06
N PHE A 74 -2.83 7.87 23.82
CA PHE A 74 -4.06 8.35 23.20
C PHE A 74 -5.15 8.53 24.25
N ILE A 75 -5.97 9.58 24.08
CA ILE A 75 -7.19 9.81 24.85
C ILE A 75 -8.36 9.89 23.89
N GLU A 76 -9.41 9.13 24.16
CA GLU A 76 -10.64 9.21 23.37
C GLU A 76 -11.39 10.51 23.64
N ASP A 77 -11.89 11.14 22.58
CA ASP A 77 -12.93 12.16 22.65
C ASP A 77 -14.29 11.51 22.36
N GLU A 78 -14.98 11.07 23.41
CA GLU A 78 -16.28 10.39 23.30
C GLU A 78 -17.35 11.28 22.65
N THR A 79 -17.20 12.62 22.70
CA THR A 79 -18.16 13.55 22.10
C THR A 79 -18.10 13.55 20.57
N ARG A 80 -17.00 13.04 20.00
CA ARG A 80 -16.75 12.92 18.56
C ARG A 80 -16.81 11.47 18.06
N LYS A 81 -17.31 10.54 18.88
CA LYS A 81 -17.58 9.16 18.46
C LYS A 81 -18.75 9.14 17.46
N ILE A 82 -18.56 8.45 16.33
CA ILE A 82 -19.62 8.21 15.34
C ILE A 82 -20.01 6.73 15.37
N ARG A 83 -21.31 6.44 15.55
CA ARG A 83 -21.89 5.09 15.45
C ARG A 83 -23.04 5.08 14.43
N ALA A 84 -22.69 5.22 13.15
CA ALA A 84 -23.64 5.30 12.04
C ALA A 84 -24.02 3.93 11.46
N ASN A 85 -23.24 2.89 11.73
CA ASN A 85 -23.56 1.51 11.36
C ASN A 85 -23.64 0.63 12.62
N PRO A 86 -24.82 0.48 13.26
CA PRO A 86 -24.98 -0.29 14.48
C PRO A 86 -24.70 -1.80 14.31
N GLU A 87 -24.96 -2.35 13.13
CA GLU A 87 -24.75 -3.77 12.82
C GLU A 87 -23.27 -4.12 12.71
N ASP A 88 -22.44 -3.15 12.34
CA ASP A 88 -21.00 -3.28 12.33
C ASP A 88 -20.41 -2.97 13.71
N LYS A 89 -19.61 -3.89 14.22
CA LYS A 89 -18.87 -3.74 15.49
C LYS A 89 -17.50 -3.13 15.28
N ASP A 90 -17.05 -3.08 14.02
CA ASP A 90 -15.77 -2.52 13.68
C ASP A 90 -15.82 -0.99 13.69
N TYR A 91 -14.71 -0.40 14.10
CA TYR A 91 -14.48 1.04 14.14
C TYR A 91 -13.29 1.42 13.29
N ASN A 92 -13.41 2.59 12.65
CA ASN A 92 -12.29 3.31 12.08
C ASN A 92 -11.74 4.31 13.10
N PHE A 93 -10.55 4.84 12.83
CA PHE A 93 -9.86 5.71 13.78
C PHE A 93 -9.41 7.03 13.15
N LEU A 94 -9.67 8.12 13.87
CA LEU A 94 -9.09 9.43 13.60
C LEU A 94 -8.23 9.85 14.81
N LEU A 95 -6.95 10.07 14.55
CA LEU A 95 -5.92 10.39 15.52
C LEU A 95 -5.50 11.85 15.33
N GLU A 96 -5.99 12.73 16.20
CA GLU A 96 -5.61 14.12 16.27
C GLU A 96 -4.27 14.27 17.01
N GLY A 97 -3.26 14.79 16.32
CA GLY A 97 -1.98 15.07 16.94
C GLY A 97 -0.80 15.05 15.99
N ASP A 98 0.41 15.03 16.56
CA ASP A 98 1.61 14.80 15.78
C ASP A 98 1.62 13.36 15.24
N ASN A 99 2.07 13.22 13.99
CA ASN A 99 2.07 11.93 13.32
C ASN A 99 3.22 11.02 13.75
N LEU A 100 4.39 11.55 14.16
CA LEU A 100 5.45 10.72 14.73
C LEU A 100 5.00 10.14 16.09
N HIS A 101 4.37 10.96 16.93
CA HIS A 101 3.73 10.50 18.18
C HIS A 101 2.73 9.38 17.89
N SER A 102 1.81 9.59 16.95
CA SER A 102 0.79 8.61 16.61
C SER A 102 1.38 7.31 16.05
N LEU A 103 2.40 7.40 15.19
CA LEU A 103 3.09 6.26 14.61
C LEU A 103 3.77 5.39 15.69
N HIS A 104 4.37 5.99 16.72
CA HIS A 104 4.96 5.24 17.82
C HIS A 104 3.94 4.43 18.64
N LEU A 105 2.73 4.97 18.82
CA LEU A 105 1.65 4.24 19.47
C LEU A 105 1.04 3.17 18.55
N LEU A 106 0.92 3.45 17.26
CA LEU A 106 0.50 2.46 16.27
C LEU A 106 1.52 1.33 16.13
N GLU A 107 2.82 1.58 16.33
CA GLU A 107 3.84 0.53 16.31
C GLU A 107 3.56 -0.57 17.36
N LYS A 108 2.98 -0.19 18.51
CA LYS A 108 2.61 -1.14 19.56
C LYS A 108 1.45 -2.06 19.17
N THR A 109 0.53 -1.59 18.33
CA THR A 109 -0.76 -2.25 18.06
C THR A 109 -0.85 -2.84 16.64
N HIS A 110 -0.14 -2.24 15.68
CA HIS A 110 -0.30 -2.47 14.25
C HIS A 110 1.01 -2.86 13.53
N ALA A 111 2.09 -3.14 14.25
CA ALA A 111 3.32 -3.67 13.65
C ALA A 111 3.02 -4.94 12.82
N GLY A 112 3.34 -4.90 11.53
CA GLY A 112 3.09 -6.01 10.60
C GLY A 112 1.62 -6.17 10.16
N ARG A 113 0.72 -5.23 10.45
CA ARG A 113 -0.73 -5.39 10.24
C ARG A 113 -1.34 -4.42 9.23
N ILE A 114 -0.61 -3.40 8.79
CA ILE A 114 -1.12 -2.40 7.83
C ILE A 114 -0.94 -2.88 6.39
N ASP A 115 -2.03 -2.95 5.62
CA ASP A 115 -1.98 -3.48 4.26
C ASP A 115 -1.65 -2.42 3.22
N VAL A 116 -2.16 -1.21 3.42
CA VAL A 116 -1.85 -0.08 2.55
C VAL A 116 -1.57 1.15 3.39
N ILE A 117 -0.49 1.85 3.07
CA ILE A 117 -0.23 3.20 3.54
C ILE A 117 -0.36 4.13 2.35
N TYR A 118 -1.16 5.19 2.49
CA TYR A 118 -1.12 6.32 1.57
C TYR A 118 -0.74 7.56 2.36
N ILE A 119 0.21 8.33 1.86
CA ILE A 119 0.57 9.61 2.47
C ILE A 119 0.80 10.70 1.42
N ASP A 120 0.46 11.92 1.83
CA ASP A 120 0.70 13.15 1.09
C ASP A 120 1.50 14.12 1.98
N PRO A 121 2.81 13.86 2.16
CA PRO A 121 3.66 14.70 3.00
C PRO A 121 3.78 16.12 2.42
N PRO A 122 4.23 17.11 3.21
CA PRO A 122 4.54 18.44 2.70
C PRO A 122 5.61 18.37 1.60
N TYR A 123 5.45 19.13 0.53
CA TYR A 123 6.30 19.04 -0.68
C TYR A 123 7.59 19.87 -0.59
N ASN A 124 7.77 20.64 0.50
CA ASN A 124 8.91 21.52 0.72
C ASN A 124 9.12 22.57 -0.40
N THR A 125 8.03 23.17 -0.87
CA THR A 125 8.07 24.18 -1.95
C THR A 125 8.66 25.52 -1.50
N GLY A 126 8.79 25.72 -0.19
CA GLY A 126 9.20 26.97 0.45
C GLY A 126 8.09 28.02 0.49
N ASN A 127 6.84 27.65 0.20
CA ASN A 127 5.67 28.54 0.21
C ASN A 127 4.74 28.22 1.39
N LYS A 128 5.29 28.13 2.60
CA LYS A 128 4.55 27.82 3.84
C LYS A 128 3.80 26.48 3.82
N ASP A 129 4.35 25.49 3.15
CA ASP A 129 3.80 24.13 3.07
C ASP A 129 4.48 23.15 4.03
N PHE A 130 5.71 23.44 4.47
CA PHE A 130 6.45 22.60 5.41
C PHE A 130 6.82 23.37 6.68
N LYS A 131 6.45 22.81 7.85
CA LYS A 131 6.91 23.27 9.16
C LYS A 131 7.83 22.25 9.79
N TYR A 132 8.87 22.72 10.46
CA TYR A 132 9.78 21.93 11.27
C TYR A 132 10.01 22.64 12.60
N ASN A 133 9.68 21.99 13.72
CA ASN A 133 9.69 22.58 15.07
C ASN A 133 8.97 23.93 15.11
N ASP A 134 7.70 23.93 14.67
CA ASP A 134 6.78 25.08 14.62
C ASP A 134 7.19 26.25 13.71
N LYS A 135 8.28 26.11 12.96
CA LYS A 135 8.77 27.14 12.03
C LYS A 135 8.62 26.68 10.59
N PHE A 136 8.07 27.56 9.75
CA PHE A 136 8.05 27.31 8.31
C PHE A 136 9.46 27.27 7.75
N VAL A 137 9.74 26.23 6.97
CA VAL A 137 10.96 26.13 6.17
C VAL A 137 10.71 26.88 4.87
N ASP A 138 11.55 27.89 4.61
CA ASP A 138 11.48 28.70 3.41
C ASP A 138 12.69 28.48 2.50
N LYS A 139 12.68 29.11 1.32
CA LYS A 139 13.72 28.95 0.30
C LYS A 139 15.10 29.48 0.70
N THR A 140 15.20 30.24 1.79
CA THR A 140 16.47 30.78 2.30
C THR A 140 17.13 29.86 3.33
N ASP A 141 16.42 28.83 3.79
CA ASP A 141 16.93 27.85 4.73
C ASP A 141 17.92 26.89 4.04
N GLY A 142 19.22 27.06 4.32
CA GLY A 142 20.28 26.21 3.76
C GLY A 142 20.16 24.72 4.14
N TYR A 143 19.32 24.37 5.11
CA TYR A 143 19.09 23.01 5.57
C TYR A 143 17.69 22.48 5.24
N ALA A 144 16.95 23.13 4.31
CA ALA A 144 15.57 22.77 3.99
C ALA A 144 15.39 21.27 3.68
N HIS A 145 16.19 20.73 2.76
CA HIS A 145 16.16 19.31 2.39
C HIS A 145 16.60 18.39 3.55
N SER A 146 17.63 18.78 4.31
CA SER A 146 18.11 18.02 5.47
C SER A 146 17.06 17.90 6.58
N LYS A 147 16.32 18.99 6.85
CA LYS A 147 15.20 19.02 7.80
C LYS A 147 14.04 18.15 7.30
N TRP A 148 13.71 18.25 6.02
CA TRP A 148 12.66 17.42 5.41
C TRP A 148 13.00 15.94 5.46
N LEU A 149 14.25 15.56 5.16
CA LEU A 149 14.74 14.19 5.27
C LEU A 149 14.75 13.68 6.72
N SER A 150 15.17 14.52 7.67
CA SER A 150 15.12 14.18 9.10
C SER A 150 13.69 13.95 9.58
N PHE A 151 12.74 14.74 9.08
CA PHE A 151 11.31 14.59 9.34
C PHE A 151 10.73 13.30 8.74
N MET A 152 11.00 13.04 7.45
CA MET A 152 10.41 11.91 6.74
C MET A 152 11.03 10.56 7.12
N SER A 153 12.34 10.51 7.35
CA SER A 153 13.07 9.25 7.65
C SER A 153 12.46 8.48 8.81
N LYS A 154 12.30 9.13 9.97
CA LYS A 154 11.70 8.53 11.18
C LYS A 154 10.31 7.95 10.93
N ARG A 155 9.48 8.71 10.23
CA ARG A 155 8.10 8.32 9.91
C ARG A 155 8.06 7.12 8.97
N LEU A 156 8.90 7.12 7.92
CA LEU A 156 8.98 6.02 6.96
C LEU A 156 9.57 4.75 7.57
N GLU A 157 10.51 4.86 8.51
CA GLU A 157 11.05 3.72 9.26
C GLU A 157 9.97 3.02 10.08
N ILE A 158 9.13 3.77 10.81
CA ILE A 158 8.00 3.20 11.54
C ILE A 158 6.96 2.64 10.56
N ALA A 159 6.64 3.39 9.49
CA ALA A 159 5.69 2.93 8.46
C ALA A 159 6.09 1.57 7.86
N ARG A 160 7.38 1.34 7.61
CA ARG A 160 7.88 0.02 7.16
C ARG A 160 7.61 -1.09 8.17
N ARG A 161 7.74 -0.82 9.47
CA ARG A 161 7.46 -1.81 10.53
C ARG A 161 5.97 -2.09 10.66
N LEU A 162 5.13 -1.07 10.46
CA LEU A 162 3.67 -1.17 10.44
C LEU A 162 3.12 -2.00 9.26
N LEU A 163 3.73 -1.90 8.07
CA LEU A 163 3.27 -2.66 6.90
C LEU A 163 3.26 -4.17 7.17
N SER A 164 2.20 -4.85 6.74
CA SER A 164 2.17 -6.30 6.59
C SER A 164 3.15 -6.74 5.50
N ASP A 165 3.51 -8.03 5.45
CA ASP A 165 4.55 -8.49 4.51
C ASP A 165 4.16 -8.24 3.04
N SER A 166 2.87 -8.39 2.71
CA SER A 166 2.31 -8.04 1.39
C SER A 166 1.92 -6.56 1.26
N GLY A 167 2.16 -5.76 2.30
CA GLY A 167 1.75 -4.38 2.41
C GLY A 167 2.50 -3.46 1.46
N VAL A 168 1.82 -2.40 1.03
CA VAL A 168 2.35 -1.41 0.09
C VAL A 168 2.17 0.00 0.63
N ILE A 169 3.13 0.88 0.33
CA ILE A 169 3.07 2.30 0.63
C ILE A 169 3.06 3.10 -0.67
N PHE A 170 2.19 4.12 -0.71
CA PHE A 170 2.09 5.11 -1.77
C PHE A 170 2.36 6.50 -1.20
N ILE A 171 3.27 7.25 -1.80
CA ILE A 171 3.70 8.56 -1.32
C ILE A 171 3.57 9.57 -2.45
N SER A 172 2.64 10.50 -2.31
CA SER A 172 2.51 11.63 -3.23
C SER A 172 3.63 12.64 -2.99
N ILE A 173 4.21 13.17 -4.07
CA ILE A 173 5.30 14.14 -4.01
C ILE A 173 5.37 14.96 -5.29
N ASP A 174 5.89 16.18 -5.23
CA ASP A 174 6.25 16.96 -6.42
C ASP A 174 7.76 16.87 -6.74
N ASP A 175 8.21 17.69 -7.68
CA ASP A 175 9.59 17.65 -8.17
C ASP A 175 10.64 18.13 -7.16
N ASN A 176 10.26 18.87 -6.10
CA ASN A 176 11.23 19.45 -5.15
C ASN A 176 11.96 18.37 -4.33
N GLU A 177 11.25 17.31 -3.93
CA GLU A 177 11.77 16.28 -3.03
C GLU A 177 11.66 14.86 -3.60
N GLN A 178 11.20 14.66 -4.84
CA GLN A 178 11.00 13.29 -5.35
C GLN A 178 12.29 12.47 -5.31
N ALA A 179 13.44 13.07 -5.66
CA ALA A 179 14.69 12.33 -5.81
C ALA A 179 15.23 11.94 -4.43
N GLN A 180 15.17 12.87 -3.48
CA GLN A 180 15.53 12.72 -2.08
C GLN A 180 14.65 11.65 -1.44
N LEU A 181 13.33 11.73 -1.64
CA LEU A 181 12.36 10.74 -1.18
C LEU A 181 12.62 9.35 -1.77
N LYS A 182 12.93 9.26 -3.08
CA LYS A 182 13.22 7.99 -3.75
C LYS A 182 14.42 7.30 -3.12
N LEU A 183 15.53 8.03 -2.91
CA LEU A 183 16.73 7.49 -2.29
C LEU A 183 16.49 7.12 -0.81
N LEU A 184 15.74 7.94 -0.08
CA LEU A 184 15.34 7.63 1.30
C LEU A 184 14.48 6.34 1.35
N CYS A 185 13.54 6.19 0.43
CA CYS A 185 12.74 4.98 0.33
C CYS A 185 13.56 3.75 -0.08
N ASP A 186 14.55 3.90 -0.96
CA ASP A 186 15.48 2.80 -1.28
C ASP A 186 16.28 2.34 -0.05
N GLU A 187 16.61 3.26 0.84
CA GLU A 187 17.30 2.95 2.10
C GLU A 187 16.37 2.29 3.12
N VAL A 188 15.18 2.86 3.34
CA VAL A 188 14.21 2.34 4.31
C VAL A 188 13.61 1.03 3.83
N PHE A 189 13.01 1.02 2.63
CA PHE A 189 12.25 -0.12 2.12
C PHE A 189 13.11 -1.16 1.40
N GLY A 190 14.31 -0.77 0.94
CA GLY A 190 15.17 -1.55 0.07
C GLY A 190 14.81 -1.33 -1.40
N GLU A 191 15.82 -1.00 -2.21
CA GLU A 191 15.66 -0.72 -3.66
C GLU A 191 14.91 -1.83 -4.40
N LYS A 192 15.17 -3.10 -4.08
CA LYS A 192 14.48 -4.26 -4.67
C LYS A 192 12.97 -4.26 -4.46
N ASN A 193 12.48 -3.52 -3.46
CA ASN A 193 11.07 -3.45 -3.09
C ASN A 193 10.34 -2.25 -3.72
N PHE A 194 11.03 -1.43 -4.51
CA PHE A 194 10.41 -0.41 -5.36
C PHE A 194 9.42 -1.07 -6.32
N LEU A 195 8.20 -0.54 -6.45
CA LEU A 195 7.18 -1.09 -7.33
C LEU A 195 7.04 -0.27 -8.60
N SER A 196 6.81 1.04 -8.45
CA SER A 196 6.56 1.97 -9.56
C SER A 196 6.69 3.40 -9.07
N GLN A 197 7.02 4.31 -9.99
CA GLN A 197 6.79 5.74 -9.83
C GLN A 197 5.65 6.12 -10.77
N PHE A 198 4.50 6.42 -10.20
CA PHE A 198 3.36 6.89 -10.96
C PHE A 198 3.53 8.37 -11.28
N ILE A 199 3.25 8.74 -12.53
CA ILE A 199 3.16 10.12 -12.98
C ILE A 199 1.67 10.45 -13.03
N VAL A 200 1.23 11.33 -12.15
CA VAL A 200 -0.19 11.66 -11.93
C VAL A 200 -0.50 12.98 -12.60
N GLU A 201 -1.23 12.94 -13.72
CA GLU A 201 -1.71 14.15 -14.39
C GLU A 201 -2.83 14.82 -13.59
N ASN A 202 -2.46 15.72 -12.69
CA ASN A 202 -3.37 16.39 -11.77
C ASN A 202 -3.82 17.77 -12.28
N ASN A 203 -3.18 18.30 -13.33
CA ASN A 203 -3.58 19.52 -14.01
C ASN A 203 -3.32 19.43 -15.53
N PRO A 204 -4.27 18.89 -16.31
CA PRO A 204 -4.11 18.73 -17.77
C PRO A 204 -3.84 20.04 -18.52
N LYS A 205 -4.26 21.19 -17.98
CA LYS A 205 -4.00 22.51 -18.59
C LYS A 205 -2.55 22.98 -18.41
N GLY A 206 -1.83 22.39 -17.46
CA GLY A 206 -0.49 22.77 -17.07
C GLY A 206 -0.43 24.03 -16.20
N ARG A 207 0.55 24.06 -15.28
CA ARG A 207 0.93 25.25 -14.52
C ARG A 207 2.03 25.99 -15.30
N LYS A 208 1.85 27.29 -15.55
CA LYS A 208 2.81 28.14 -16.27
C LYS A 208 3.78 28.84 -15.31
N ASN A 209 4.37 28.06 -14.40
CA ASN A 209 5.29 28.58 -13.39
C ASN A 209 6.76 28.58 -13.87
N SER A 210 7.01 27.98 -15.04
CA SER A 210 8.31 27.83 -15.68
C SER A 210 8.25 28.40 -17.10
N ASN A 211 9.36 29.01 -17.55
CA ASN A 211 9.50 29.53 -18.92
C ASN A 211 9.74 28.42 -19.96
N PHE A 212 10.02 27.18 -19.51
CA PHE A 212 10.44 26.09 -20.38
C PHE A 212 9.30 25.10 -20.65
N THR A 213 8.58 24.70 -19.61
CA THR A 213 7.56 23.63 -19.68
C THR A 213 6.36 23.97 -18.79
N SER A 214 5.18 23.59 -19.27
CA SER A 214 3.95 23.66 -18.47
C SER A 214 3.81 22.37 -17.67
N VAL A 215 3.90 22.46 -16.34
CA VAL A 215 3.90 21.28 -15.46
C VAL A 215 2.45 20.79 -15.30
N THR A 216 2.16 19.58 -15.75
CA THR A 216 0.81 18.96 -15.70
C THR A 216 0.66 17.87 -14.66
N SER A 217 1.77 17.38 -14.11
CA SER A 217 1.82 16.18 -13.30
C SER A 217 2.61 16.36 -12.01
N GLU A 218 2.23 15.54 -11.03
CA GLU A 218 3.00 15.24 -9.82
C GLU A 218 3.36 13.75 -9.81
N TYR A 219 4.11 13.29 -8.82
CA TYR A 219 4.55 11.91 -8.70
C TYR A 219 3.85 11.20 -7.54
N CYS A 220 3.74 9.88 -7.65
CA CYS A 220 3.39 9.01 -6.53
C CYS A 220 4.33 7.81 -6.53
N LEU A 221 5.22 7.74 -5.53
CA LEU A 221 6.14 6.62 -5.35
C LEU A 221 5.42 5.45 -4.67
N ALA A 222 5.64 4.25 -5.19
CA ALA A 222 5.08 3.02 -4.64
C ALA A 222 6.19 2.04 -4.24
N TYR A 223 6.15 1.59 -2.99
CA TYR A 223 7.03 0.55 -2.45
C TYR A 223 6.20 -0.55 -1.79
N SER A 224 6.78 -1.74 -1.71
CA SER A 224 6.26 -2.84 -0.90
C SER A 224 7.15 -3.06 0.33
N LYS A 225 6.64 -3.75 1.36
CA LYS A 225 7.50 -4.31 2.40
C LYS A 225 8.31 -5.49 1.86
N ASN A 226 7.64 -6.40 1.16
CA ASN A 226 8.25 -7.53 0.45
C ASN A 226 7.64 -7.71 -0.96
N ARG A 227 8.44 -7.41 -1.99
CA ARG A 227 8.03 -7.51 -3.39
C ARG A 227 7.71 -8.94 -3.86
N GLU A 228 8.23 -9.96 -3.19
CA GLU A 228 7.99 -11.36 -3.57
C GLU A 228 6.54 -11.80 -3.29
N VAL A 229 5.88 -11.17 -2.33
CA VAL A 229 4.49 -11.48 -1.93
C VAL A 229 3.50 -10.37 -2.27
N ALA A 230 3.96 -9.14 -2.49
CA ALA A 230 3.11 -8.03 -2.93
C ALA A 230 2.69 -8.19 -4.40
N TYR A 231 1.41 -7.94 -4.71
CA TYR A 231 0.87 -8.08 -6.06
C TYR A 231 -0.25 -7.07 -6.35
N PHE A 232 -0.22 -6.45 -7.53
CA PHE A 232 -1.29 -5.60 -8.05
C PHE A 232 -2.18 -6.36 -9.03
N VAL A 233 -3.49 -6.27 -8.85
CA VAL A 233 -4.47 -6.88 -9.75
C VAL A 233 -4.63 -6.11 -11.08
N GLU A 234 -5.06 -6.83 -12.11
CA GLU A 234 -5.52 -6.24 -13.38
C GLU A 234 -6.97 -5.76 -13.19
N ASN A 235 -7.15 -4.47 -12.89
CA ASN A 235 -8.46 -3.89 -12.56
C ASN A 235 -8.89 -2.71 -13.46
N ILE A 236 -8.06 -2.30 -14.42
CA ILE A 236 -8.45 -1.23 -15.35
C ILE A 236 -9.29 -1.83 -16.46
N PRO A 237 -10.57 -1.48 -16.62
CA PRO A 237 -11.43 -2.10 -17.61
C PRO A 237 -11.06 -1.63 -19.03
N LYS A 238 -11.14 -2.55 -19.99
CA LYS A 238 -10.89 -2.28 -21.41
C LYS A 238 -12.02 -1.47 -22.02
N SER A 239 -11.66 -0.67 -23.01
CA SER A 239 -12.63 0.08 -23.81
C SER A 239 -13.57 -0.87 -24.54
N SER A 240 -14.85 -0.52 -24.62
CA SER A 240 -15.82 -1.27 -25.43
C SER A 240 -15.44 -1.28 -26.91
N SER A 241 -14.69 -0.29 -27.38
CA SER A 241 -14.16 -0.25 -28.75
C SER A 241 -13.19 -1.38 -29.06
N ASP A 242 -12.53 -1.92 -28.04
CA ASP A 242 -11.53 -2.98 -28.17
C ASP A 242 -12.15 -4.37 -28.02
N MET A 243 -13.47 -4.44 -27.82
CA MET A 243 -14.20 -5.66 -27.48
C MET A 243 -15.35 -5.91 -28.47
N ARG A 244 -15.69 -7.17 -28.66
CA ARG A 244 -16.87 -7.64 -29.42
C ARG A 244 -17.61 -8.69 -28.62
N LEU A 245 -18.89 -8.91 -28.94
CA LEU A 245 -19.61 -10.07 -28.44
C LEU A 245 -19.20 -11.30 -29.26
N ASP A 246 -18.98 -12.41 -28.58
CA ASP A 246 -18.86 -13.72 -29.22
C ASP A 246 -20.24 -14.39 -29.39
N GLU A 247 -20.25 -15.63 -29.88
CA GLU A 247 -21.48 -16.38 -30.17
C GLU A 247 -22.32 -16.68 -28.92
N GLU A 248 -21.72 -16.61 -27.72
CA GLU A 248 -22.38 -16.86 -26.44
C GLU A 248 -22.86 -15.57 -25.75
N GLY A 249 -22.61 -14.41 -26.37
CA GLY A 249 -22.94 -13.11 -25.78
C GLY A 249 -21.92 -12.66 -24.72
N ASN A 250 -20.72 -13.22 -24.73
CA ASN A 250 -19.61 -12.79 -23.88
C ASN A 250 -18.73 -11.77 -24.62
N TYR A 251 -18.31 -10.72 -23.91
CA TYR A 251 -17.36 -9.76 -24.45
C TYR A 251 -15.96 -10.38 -24.51
N VAL A 252 -15.43 -10.51 -25.73
CA VAL A 252 -14.05 -10.90 -26.03
C VAL A 252 -13.32 -9.76 -26.69
N HIS A 253 -12.00 -9.69 -26.51
CA HIS A 253 -11.20 -8.68 -27.19
C HIS A 253 -11.21 -8.89 -28.71
N ASN A 254 -11.11 -7.80 -29.47
CA ASN A 254 -11.10 -7.82 -30.94
C ASN A 254 -9.95 -8.63 -31.52
N SER A 255 -8.81 -8.66 -30.81
CA SER A 255 -7.72 -9.59 -31.12
C SER A 255 -7.75 -10.81 -30.22
N GLY A 256 -7.46 -11.97 -30.82
CA GLY A 256 -7.23 -13.20 -30.09
C GLY A 256 -6.01 -13.09 -29.16
N ARG A 257 -6.00 -13.90 -28.10
CA ARG A 257 -4.93 -13.97 -27.10
C ARG A 257 -3.65 -14.53 -27.69
N ARG A 258 -3.77 -15.56 -28.53
CA ARG A 258 -2.64 -16.29 -29.12
C ARG A 258 -3.09 -17.00 -30.39
N VAL A 259 -2.22 -16.99 -31.41
CA VAL A 259 -2.37 -17.84 -32.61
C VAL A 259 -2.08 -19.29 -32.20
N VAL A 260 -3.08 -20.16 -32.32
CA VAL A 260 -2.96 -21.59 -32.00
C VAL A 260 -2.49 -22.38 -33.21
N VAL A 261 -3.10 -22.10 -34.37
CA VAL A 261 -2.76 -22.69 -35.67
C VAL A 261 -2.72 -21.56 -36.71
N GLY A 262 -1.70 -21.57 -37.57
CA GLY A 262 -1.55 -20.59 -38.66
C GLY A 262 -0.10 -20.16 -38.89
N LYS A 263 0.10 -19.14 -39.74
CA LYS A 263 1.45 -18.62 -40.02
C LYS A 263 2.20 -18.23 -38.73
N ASN A 264 3.35 -18.85 -38.48
CA ASN A 264 4.13 -18.65 -37.26
C ASN A 264 5.64 -18.61 -37.55
N ASN A 265 6.28 -17.49 -37.20
CA ASN A 265 7.70 -17.28 -37.46
C ASN A 265 8.64 -17.81 -36.36
N PHE A 266 8.12 -18.20 -35.20
CA PHE A 266 8.90 -18.52 -33.99
C PHE A 266 8.96 -20.02 -33.70
N ASN A 267 7.92 -20.77 -34.05
CA ASN A 267 7.86 -22.19 -33.78
C ASN A 267 8.89 -22.96 -34.65
N LYS A 268 9.28 -24.14 -34.15
CA LYS A 268 10.24 -25.01 -34.83
C LYS A 268 9.61 -25.62 -36.08
N LEU A 269 10.41 -25.84 -37.11
CA LEU A 269 10.01 -26.68 -38.24
C LEU A 269 9.70 -28.09 -37.75
N VAL A 270 8.70 -28.73 -38.36
CA VAL A 270 8.33 -30.10 -38.01
C VAL A 270 9.41 -31.05 -38.52
N SER A 271 10.12 -31.69 -37.59
CA SER A 271 11.08 -32.76 -37.89
C SER A 271 10.53 -34.15 -37.59
N ASN A 272 9.56 -34.24 -36.67
CA ASN A 272 8.86 -35.48 -36.33
C ASN A 272 7.36 -35.32 -36.63
N PHE A 273 6.92 -35.87 -37.76
CA PHE A 273 5.52 -35.84 -38.21
C PHE A 273 4.58 -36.68 -37.34
N LEU A 274 5.10 -37.50 -36.41
CA LEU A 274 4.29 -38.19 -35.41
C LEU A 274 4.13 -37.39 -34.11
N SER A 275 4.77 -36.22 -33.98
CA SER A 275 4.66 -35.36 -32.81
C SER A 275 3.21 -34.98 -32.50
N GLU A 276 2.88 -34.88 -31.21
CA GLU A 276 1.57 -34.39 -30.74
C GLU A 276 1.33 -32.90 -31.04
N LYS A 277 2.39 -32.17 -31.41
CA LYS A 277 2.29 -30.79 -31.91
C LYS A 277 2.25 -30.68 -33.43
N HIS A 278 2.32 -31.80 -34.15
CA HIS A 278 2.12 -31.83 -35.59
C HIS A 278 0.74 -32.37 -35.92
N TYR A 279 -0.13 -31.49 -36.41
CA TYR A 279 -1.45 -31.83 -36.90
C TYR A 279 -1.97 -30.70 -37.80
N SER A 280 -2.80 -31.08 -38.76
CA SER A 280 -3.64 -30.21 -39.55
C SER A 280 -5.06 -30.35 -39.04
N LEU A 281 -5.72 -29.23 -38.74
CA LEU A 281 -7.11 -29.23 -38.32
C LEU A 281 -8.00 -28.99 -39.53
N TYR A 282 -8.89 -29.93 -39.81
CA TYR A 282 -10.01 -29.72 -40.69
C TYR A 282 -11.22 -29.39 -39.82
N PHE A 283 -11.80 -28.20 -40.00
CA PHE A 283 -12.91 -27.71 -39.18
C PHE A 283 -14.08 -27.26 -40.07
N ARG A 284 -15.30 -27.65 -39.68
CA ARG A 284 -16.53 -27.26 -40.36
C ARG A 284 -17.40 -26.42 -39.43
N LYS A 285 -17.64 -25.17 -39.80
CA LYS A 285 -18.25 -24.18 -38.90
C LYS A 285 -19.74 -24.43 -38.63
N GLN A 286 -20.47 -25.02 -39.58
CA GLN A 286 -21.93 -25.19 -39.53
C GLN A 286 -22.38 -26.07 -38.37
N ASP A 287 -21.66 -27.16 -38.11
CA ASP A 287 -21.96 -28.16 -37.08
C ASP A 287 -20.79 -28.36 -36.09
N ARG A 288 -19.74 -27.56 -36.22
CA ARG A 288 -18.49 -27.65 -35.43
C ARG A 288 -17.81 -29.01 -35.52
N ALA A 289 -18.07 -29.78 -36.58
CA ALA A 289 -17.35 -31.02 -36.81
C ALA A 289 -15.86 -30.73 -37.06
N TYR A 290 -14.98 -31.58 -36.54
CA TYR A 290 -13.55 -31.47 -36.78
C TYR A 290 -12.86 -32.81 -36.99
N ARG A 291 -11.72 -32.77 -37.67
CA ARG A 291 -10.80 -33.89 -37.89
C ARG A 291 -9.36 -33.41 -37.79
N PHE A 292 -8.53 -34.18 -37.09
CA PHE A 292 -7.09 -34.00 -37.06
C PHE A 292 -6.44 -34.95 -38.06
N ILE A 293 -5.56 -34.43 -38.91
CA ILE A 293 -4.80 -35.22 -39.88
C ILE A 293 -3.32 -34.92 -39.70
N LYS A 294 -2.47 -35.96 -39.68
CA LYS A 294 -1.00 -35.81 -39.69
C LYS A 294 -0.52 -35.84 -41.14
N GLU A 295 -0.44 -34.67 -41.76
CA GLU A 295 -0.02 -34.51 -43.16
C GLU A 295 1.50 -34.45 -43.26
N ILE A 296 2.09 -35.08 -44.28
CA ILE A 296 3.54 -35.09 -44.49
C ILE A 296 3.95 -34.05 -45.53
N ASN A 297 3.08 -33.77 -46.50
CA ASN A 297 3.26 -32.76 -47.53
C ASN A 297 2.27 -31.61 -47.32
N ILE A 298 2.78 -30.38 -47.33
CA ILE A 298 1.97 -29.18 -47.10
C ILE A 298 0.99 -28.89 -48.24
N ASP A 299 1.38 -29.25 -49.47
CA ASP A 299 0.63 -28.98 -50.70
C ASP A 299 -0.45 -30.04 -50.98
N GLU A 300 -0.39 -31.18 -50.27
CA GLU A 300 -1.34 -32.28 -50.43
C GLU A 300 -2.59 -32.03 -49.59
N LEU A 301 -3.66 -31.58 -50.24
CA LEU A 301 -4.96 -31.32 -49.62
C LEU A 301 -5.81 -32.60 -49.60
N ASN A 302 -6.44 -32.90 -48.46
CA ASN A 302 -7.53 -33.88 -48.42
C ASN A 302 -8.81 -33.33 -49.09
N TYR A 303 -8.98 -33.63 -50.38
CA TYR A 303 -10.12 -33.16 -51.18
C TYR A 303 -11.47 -33.68 -50.68
N ASP A 304 -11.55 -34.91 -50.17
CA ASP A 304 -12.80 -35.50 -49.64
C ASP A 304 -13.37 -34.68 -48.47
N LEU A 305 -12.50 -34.22 -47.58
CA LEU A 305 -12.90 -33.35 -46.46
C LEU A 305 -13.29 -31.96 -46.96
N SER A 306 -12.57 -31.41 -47.94
CA SER A 306 -12.91 -30.12 -48.54
C SER A 306 -14.26 -30.14 -49.26
N GLU A 307 -14.59 -31.22 -49.99
CA GLU A 307 -15.91 -31.40 -50.62
C GLU A 307 -17.04 -31.53 -49.58
N GLN A 308 -16.74 -32.10 -48.42
CA GLN A 308 -17.66 -32.14 -47.27
C GLN A 308 -17.78 -30.80 -46.51
N GLY A 309 -17.12 -29.74 -47.00
CA GLY A 309 -17.20 -28.39 -46.46
C GLY A 309 -16.27 -28.11 -45.26
N PHE A 310 -15.26 -28.94 -45.01
CA PHE A 310 -14.24 -28.65 -44.01
C PHE A 310 -13.19 -27.66 -44.54
N ILE A 311 -12.79 -26.72 -43.69
CA ILE A 311 -11.70 -25.78 -43.93
C ILE A 311 -10.45 -26.31 -43.23
N ARG A 312 -9.33 -26.35 -43.96
CA ARG A 312 -8.03 -26.81 -43.45
C ARG A 312 -7.27 -25.66 -42.79
N TYR A 313 -6.75 -25.91 -41.59
CA TYR A 313 -5.90 -25.01 -40.83
C TYR A 313 -4.58 -25.70 -40.51
N ILE A 314 -3.47 -25.02 -40.84
CA ILE A 314 -2.11 -25.52 -40.64
C ILE A 314 -1.21 -24.44 -40.07
N SER A 315 -0.23 -24.84 -39.26
CA SER A 315 0.86 -23.95 -38.87
C SER A 315 1.99 -24.06 -39.86
N HIS A 316 2.39 -22.94 -40.45
CA HIS A 316 3.40 -22.94 -41.51
C HIS A 316 4.31 -21.71 -41.49
N ARG A 317 5.49 -21.87 -42.09
CA ARG A 317 6.46 -20.79 -42.35
C ARG A 317 7.15 -21.07 -43.67
N ASP A 318 7.13 -20.10 -44.59
CA ASP A 318 7.82 -20.15 -45.88
C ASP A 318 7.57 -21.43 -46.70
N GLY A 319 6.34 -21.97 -46.63
CA GLY A 319 5.95 -23.19 -47.35
C GLY A 319 6.30 -24.50 -46.64
N GLU A 320 6.69 -24.46 -45.37
CA GLU A 320 6.97 -25.67 -44.58
C GLU A 320 6.09 -25.71 -43.32
N PHE A 321 5.79 -26.93 -42.84
CA PHE A 321 5.11 -27.10 -41.56
C PHE A 321 5.99 -26.65 -40.40
N VAL A 322 5.39 -25.88 -39.48
CA VAL A 322 5.96 -25.60 -38.15
C VAL A 322 5.07 -26.23 -37.09
N GLU A 323 5.67 -26.59 -35.95
CA GLU A 323 4.92 -27.14 -34.82
C GLU A 323 3.79 -26.19 -34.42
N ASN A 324 2.62 -26.74 -34.10
CA ASN A 324 1.52 -25.97 -33.54
C ASN A 324 1.86 -25.45 -32.15
N THR A 325 1.21 -24.36 -31.75
CA THR A 325 1.39 -23.74 -30.43
C THR A 325 1.06 -24.72 -29.29
N TYR A 326 -0.01 -25.51 -29.46
CA TYR A 326 -0.49 -26.48 -28.50
C TYR A 326 -0.44 -27.90 -29.07
N THR A 327 -0.58 -28.90 -28.20
CA THR A 327 -0.76 -30.30 -28.62
C THR A 327 -2.17 -30.52 -29.15
N GLN A 328 -2.37 -31.60 -29.90
CA GLN A 328 -3.68 -31.98 -30.43
C GLN A 328 -4.74 -32.06 -29.32
N ASN A 329 -4.45 -32.79 -28.23
CA ASN A 329 -5.36 -32.92 -27.09
C ASN A 329 -5.73 -31.55 -26.48
N LYS A 330 -4.75 -30.65 -26.35
CA LYS A 330 -5.04 -29.32 -25.79
C LYS A 330 -5.91 -28.48 -26.73
N LEU A 331 -5.69 -28.58 -28.05
CA LEU A 331 -6.56 -27.90 -29.01
C LEU A 331 -7.98 -28.50 -29.00
N GLU A 332 -8.12 -29.81 -28.87
CA GLU A 332 -9.41 -30.48 -28.75
C GLU A 332 -10.20 -29.98 -27.52
N GLU A 333 -9.55 -29.86 -26.36
CA GLU A 333 -10.14 -29.20 -25.17
C GLU A 333 -10.65 -27.79 -25.51
N LEU A 334 -9.84 -26.96 -26.16
CA LEU A 334 -10.21 -25.57 -26.49
C LEU A 334 -11.37 -25.48 -27.50
N ILE A 335 -11.46 -26.43 -28.44
CA ILE A 335 -12.59 -26.54 -29.37
C ILE A 335 -13.87 -26.87 -28.60
N ASN A 336 -13.80 -27.81 -27.65
CA ASN A 336 -14.94 -28.23 -26.84
C ASN A 336 -15.40 -27.13 -25.88
N ASP A 337 -14.47 -26.37 -25.31
CA ASP A 337 -14.73 -25.24 -24.41
C ASP A 337 -15.23 -23.98 -25.12
N ASN A 338 -15.32 -23.99 -26.46
CA ASN A 338 -15.75 -22.86 -27.28
C ASN A 338 -14.92 -21.56 -27.13
N VAL A 339 -13.64 -21.70 -26.79
CA VAL A 339 -12.73 -20.57 -26.54
C VAL A 339 -11.83 -20.25 -27.74
N LEU A 340 -12.21 -20.66 -28.96
CA LEU A 340 -11.45 -20.42 -30.18
C LEU A 340 -12.22 -19.55 -31.18
N ASP A 341 -11.50 -18.65 -31.84
CA ASP A 341 -11.96 -17.91 -33.00
C ASP A 341 -11.24 -18.42 -34.26
N PHE A 342 -12.01 -18.63 -35.32
CA PHE A 342 -11.52 -19.08 -36.62
C PHE A 342 -11.58 -17.94 -37.63
N THR A 343 -10.46 -17.63 -38.27
CA THR A 343 -10.40 -16.77 -39.47
C THR A 343 -10.21 -17.65 -40.72
N ASP A 344 -9.95 -17.05 -41.88
CA ASP A 344 -9.78 -17.81 -43.13
C ASP A 344 -8.55 -18.72 -43.10
N ASP A 345 -7.47 -18.31 -42.42
CA ASP A 345 -6.16 -18.99 -42.43
C ASP A 345 -5.62 -19.32 -41.02
N LYS A 346 -6.29 -18.89 -39.96
CA LYS A 346 -5.78 -18.97 -38.59
C LYS A 346 -6.85 -19.34 -37.58
N ILE A 347 -6.36 -19.92 -36.48
CA ILE A 347 -7.13 -20.20 -35.27
C ILE A 347 -6.50 -19.44 -34.13
N TYR A 348 -7.32 -18.68 -33.39
CA TYR A 348 -6.88 -17.94 -32.23
C TYR A 348 -7.63 -18.39 -30.98
N GLU A 349 -6.95 -18.38 -29.83
CA GLU A 349 -7.60 -18.46 -28.54
C GLU A 349 -8.31 -17.13 -28.26
N LYS A 350 -9.61 -17.15 -27.94
CA LYS A 350 -10.40 -15.97 -27.55
C LYS A 350 -9.75 -15.29 -26.34
N ASN A 351 -9.76 -13.95 -26.32
CA ASN A 351 -9.24 -13.20 -25.19
C ASN A 351 -10.39 -12.64 -24.36
N LEU A 352 -10.81 -13.42 -23.36
CA LEU A 352 -11.90 -13.10 -22.43
C LEU A 352 -11.50 -12.05 -21.37
N ARG A 353 -10.24 -11.59 -21.34
CA ARG A 353 -9.82 -10.60 -20.34
C ARG A 353 -10.46 -9.25 -20.65
N SER A 354 -11.31 -8.77 -19.75
CA SER A 354 -11.93 -7.44 -19.80
C SER A 354 -11.10 -6.36 -19.11
N THR A 355 -10.03 -6.71 -18.40
CA THR A 355 -9.18 -5.75 -17.68
C THR A 355 -7.73 -5.77 -18.17
N ILE A 356 -7.00 -4.71 -17.81
CA ILE A 356 -5.56 -4.55 -18.02
C ILE A 356 -4.88 -4.08 -16.73
N ARG A 357 -3.55 -4.16 -16.72
CA ARG A 357 -2.74 -3.59 -15.64
C ARG A 357 -2.79 -2.07 -15.68
N ILE A 358 -2.72 -1.47 -14.50
CA ILE A 358 -2.50 -0.03 -14.37
C ILE A 358 -1.19 0.37 -15.06
N LYS A 359 -1.20 1.52 -15.74
CA LYS A 359 -0.01 2.11 -16.34
C LYS A 359 0.66 3.02 -15.31
N ASN A 360 1.99 3.16 -15.37
CA ASN A 360 2.68 4.11 -14.50
C ASN A 360 2.33 5.57 -14.84
N LEU A 361 1.95 5.86 -16.09
CA LEU A 361 1.39 7.16 -16.48
C LEU A 361 -0.13 7.18 -16.24
N LEU A 362 -0.55 7.89 -15.20
CA LEU A 362 -1.94 8.06 -14.80
C LEU A 362 -2.49 9.36 -15.38
N ILE A 363 -3.42 9.23 -16.34
CA ILE A 363 -4.03 10.38 -17.02
C ILE A 363 -5.54 10.35 -16.91
N ASN A 364 -6.15 11.52 -17.02
CA ASN A 364 -7.60 11.67 -16.95
C ASN A 364 -8.25 11.03 -18.19
N ARG A 365 -9.24 10.16 -17.98
CA ARG A 365 -9.93 9.45 -19.06
C ARG A 365 -11.38 9.21 -18.70
N LYS A 366 -12.26 9.26 -19.70
CA LYS A 366 -13.66 8.85 -19.59
C LYS A 366 -14.04 8.09 -20.86
N TYR A 367 -14.45 6.84 -20.73
CA TYR A 367 -14.77 5.98 -21.86
C TYR A 367 -15.80 4.92 -21.49
N GLU A 368 -16.51 4.40 -22.48
CA GLU A 368 -17.37 3.22 -22.30
C GLU A 368 -16.47 1.99 -22.19
N ALA A 369 -16.56 1.26 -21.09
CA ALA A 369 -15.73 0.11 -20.78
C ALA A 369 -16.59 -1.14 -20.56
N ILE A 370 -15.98 -2.32 -20.64
CA ILE A 370 -16.63 -3.59 -20.30
C ILE A 370 -16.35 -3.94 -18.85
N ILE A 371 -17.39 -3.90 -18.02
CA ILE A 371 -17.36 -4.26 -16.59
C ILE A 371 -18.47 -5.26 -16.34
N ASP A 372 -18.13 -6.43 -15.80
CA ASP A 372 -19.06 -7.55 -15.54
C ASP A 372 -19.91 -7.92 -16.76
N ASN A 373 -19.25 -8.07 -17.90
CA ASN A 373 -19.85 -8.38 -19.21
C ASN A 373 -20.90 -7.34 -19.68
N LYS A 374 -20.84 -6.11 -19.19
CA LYS A 374 -21.74 -5.01 -19.57
C LYS A 374 -20.96 -3.75 -19.93
N LYS A 375 -21.51 -2.97 -20.87
CA LYS A 375 -21.02 -1.63 -21.19
C LYS A 375 -21.37 -0.66 -20.07
N GLN A 376 -20.37 -0.01 -19.50
CA GLN A 376 -20.52 0.97 -18.42
C GLN A 376 -19.55 2.12 -18.64
N ILE A 377 -19.90 3.34 -18.21
CA ILE A 377 -18.97 4.46 -18.25
C ILE A 377 -17.94 4.29 -17.14
N PHE A 378 -16.67 4.24 -17.53
CA PHE A 378 -15.55 4.24 -16.62
C PHE A 378 -14.81 5.57 -16.72
N GLU A 379 -14.50 6.16 -15.57
CA GLU A 379 -13.84 7.46 -15.48
C GLU A 379 -12.68 7.40 -14.48
N ILE A 380 -11.52 7.88 -14.92
CA ILE A 380 -10.38 8.21 -14.08
C ILE A 380 -10.30 9.74 -14.06
N ASP A 381 -10.63 10.33 -12.91
CA ASP A 381 -10.44 11.76 -12.65
C ASP A 381 -9.37 11.92 -11.56
N LEU A 382 -8.30 12.63 -11.89
CA LEU A 382 -7.14 12.90 -11.03
C LEU A 382 -6.92 14.41 -10.82
N LYS A 383 -7.81 15.26 -11.33
CA LYS A 383 -7.64 16.71 -11.31
C LYS A 383 -7.71 17.27 -9.88
N THR A 384 -6.85 18.23 -9.57
CA THR A 384 -6.92 18.99 -8.30
C THR A 384 -8.19 19.85 -8.23
N THR A 385 -8.65 20.39 -9.36
CA THR A 385 -9.89 21.17 -9.41
C THR A 385 -11.11 20.34 -9.06
N SER A 386 -11.17 19.09 -9.55
CA SER A 386 -12.24 18.16 -9.21
C SER A 386 -12.22 17.83 -7.72
N ALA A 387 -11.03 17.61 -7.13
CA ALA A 387 -10.88 17.36 -5.70
C ALA A 387 -11.42 18.53 -4.85
N LYS A 388 -11.06 19.77 -5.21
CA LYS A 388 -11.54 20.98 -4.53
C LYS A 388 -13.06 21.17 -4.67
N GLN A 389 -13.63 20.89 -5.84
CA GLN A 389 -15.07 20.96 -6.07
C GLN A 389 -15.85 19.92 -5.28
N GLN A 390 -15.38 18.66 -5.27
CA GLN A 390 -15.98 17.58 -4.48
C GLN A 390 -15.97 17.91 -2.99
N LEU A 391 -14.85 18.43 -2.48
CA LEU A 391 -14.78 18.83 -1.08
C LEU A 391 -15.71 20.02 -0.79
N ALA A 392 -15.74 21.05 -1.64
CA ALA A 392 -16.64 22.19 -1.48
C ALA A 392 -18.13 21.77 -1.44
N GLN A 393 -18.52 20.79 -2.26
CA GLN A 393 -19.88 20.25 -2.26
C GLN A 393 -20.26 19.62 -0.91
N LEU A 394 -19.34 18.89 -0.27
CA LEU A 394 -19.55 18.31 1.06
C LEU A 394 -19.69 19.36 2.16
N PHE A 395 -19.24 20.60 1.92
CA PHE A 395 -19.25 21.71 2.88
C PHE A 395 -20.20 22.84 2.48
N GLY A 396 -21.14 22.58 1.57
CA GLY A 396 -22.20 23.53 1.23
C GLY A 396 -21.79 24.67 0.30
N GLY A 397 -20.65 24.56 -0.40
CA GLY A 397 -20.29 25.45 -1.52
C GLY A 397 -18.85 25.95 -1.54
N GLU A 398 -18.16 25.97 -0.40
CA GLU A 398 -16.76 26.41 -0.30
C GLU A 398 -15.87 25.30 0.26
N SER A 399 -14.65 25.19 -0.29
CA SER A 399 -13.68 24.18 0.17
C SER A 399 -13.00 24.68 1.44
N PRO A 400 -13.14 23.99 2.59
CA PRO A 400 -12.48 24.38 3.85
C PRO A 400 -10.98 24.05 3.86
N PHE A 401 -10.47 23.47 2.78
CA PHE A 401 -9.09 23.04 2.65
C PHE A 401 -8.57 23.39 1.25
N ASP A 402 -7.33 23.86 1.16
CA ASP A 402 -6.80 24.41 -0.09
C ASP A 402 -6.39 23.34 -1.09
N TYR A 403 -5.77 22.26 -0.60
CA TYR A 403 -5.12 21.25 -1.42
C TYR A 403 -5.60 19.83 -1.12
N PRO A 404 -6.92 19.55 -1.17
CA PRO A 404 -7.40 18.21 -0.90
C PRO A 404 -6.90 17.25 -1.97
N LYS A 405 -6.48 16.07 -1.54
CA LYS A 405 -6.09 15.01 -2.46
C LYS A 405 -7.30 14.45 -3.18
N ASN A 406 -7.11 14.00 -4.41
CA ASN A 406 -8.20 13.56 -5.28
C ASN A 406 -8.74 12.18 -4.84
N LEU A 407 -10.06 12.08 -4.66
CA LEU A 407 -10.73 10.85 -4.22
C LEU A 407 -10.53 9.69 -5.22
N GLY A 408 -10.58 9.98 -6.52
CA GLY A 408 -10.36 9.02 -7.60
C GLY A 408 -8.95 8.43 -7.59
N LEU A 409 -7.92 9.23 -7.26
CA LEU A 409 -6.55 8.73 -7.10
C LEU A 409 -6.48 7.69 -5.98
N ILE A 410 -7.00 8.00 -4.78
CA ILE A 410 -6.91 7.07 -3.65
C ILE A 410 -7.67 5.78 -3.94
N ARG A 411 -8.89 5.88 -4.50
CA ARG A 411 -9.68 4.71 -4.92
C ARG A 411 -8.95 3.85 -5.95
N LEU A 412 -8.31 4.49 -6.94
CA LEU A 412 -7.53 3.80 -7.96
C LEU A 412 -6.36 3.01 -7.35
N LEU A 413 -5.65 3.60 -6.39
CA LEU A 413 -4.51 2.94 -5.72
C LEU A 413 -4.97 1.80 -4.79
N LEU A 414 -6.03 2.01 -4.00
CA LEU A 414 -6.55 0.99 -3.08
C LEU A 414 -7.10 -0.25 -3.82
N THR A 415 -7.73 -0.04 -4.98
CA THR A 415 -8.29 -1.14 -5.80
C THR A 415 -7.22 -1.97 -6.51
N LEU A 416 -5.94 -1.58 -6.46
CA LEU A 416 -4.83 -2.43 -6.92
C LEU A 416 -4.65 -3.67 -6.04
N ASN A 417 -5.12 -3.64 -4.80
CA ASN A 417 -5.14 -4.81 -3.94
C ASN A 417 -6.45 -5.60 -4.12
N LYS A 418 -6.36 -6.93 -4.24
CA LYS A 418 -7.54 -7.80 -4.36
C LYS A 418 -8.34 -7.86 -3.04
N ARG A 419 -7.66 -7.68 -1.90
CA ARG A 419 -8.27 -7.84 -0.59
C ARG A 419 -9.28 -6.73 -0.32
N LYS A 420 -10.45 -7.14 0.13
CA LYS A 420 -11.54 -6.23 0.51
C LYS A 420 -11.70 -6.07 2.03
N ASN A 421 -10.93 -6.82 2.81
CA ASN A 421 -10.76 -6.61 4.25
C ASN A 421 -9.29 -6.24 4.45
N MET A 422 -9.02 -4.95 4.57
CA MET A 422 -7.67 -4.39 4.68
C MET A 422 -7.65 -3.27 5.69
N VAL A 423 -6.50 -3.05 6.33
CA VAL A 423 -6.26 -1.84 7.12
C VAL A 423 -5.48 -0.83 6.29
N VAL A 424 -6.06 0.35 6.11
CA VAL A 424 -5.48 1.48 5.36
C VAL A 424 -5.06 2.58 6.32
N LEU A 425 -3.80 2.95 6.32
CA LEU A 425 -3.25 4.01 7.16
C LEU A 425 -2.89 5.24 6.32
N ASP A 426 -3.24 6.42 6.83
CA ASP A 426 -2.79 7.70 6.31
C ASP A 426 -2.40 8.63 7.47
N PHE A 427 -1.09 8.80 7.67
CA PHE A 427 -0.53 9.65 8.71
C PHE A 427 -0.17 11.07 8.24
N PHE A 428 -0.73 11.47 7.09
CA PHE A 428 -0.80 12.83 6.57
C PHE A 428 -2.22 13.10 6.05
N ALA A 429 -3.24 12.76 6.84
CA ALA A 429 -4.61 12.64 6.34
C ALA A 429 -5.19 13.94 5.78
N GLY A 430 -4.75 15.10 6.30
CA GLY A 430 -5.07 16.43 5.79
C GLY A 430 -6.58 16.70 5.77
N SER A 431 -7.21 16.51 4.61
CA SER A 431 -8.66 16.70 4.45
C SER A 431 -9.50 15.43 4.68
N GLY A 432 -8.89 14.28 4.98
CA GLY A 432 -9.60 13.01 5.22
C GLY A 432 -10.02 12.27 3.94
N THR A 433 -9.37 12.53 2.79
CA THR A 433 -9.71 11.87 1.51
C THR A 433 -9.59 10.35 1.60
N THR A 434 -8.60 9.82 2.31
CA THR A 434 -8.36 8.38 2.43
C THR A 434 -9.51 7.65 3.15
N GLY A 435 -10.02 8.20 4.26
CA GLY A 435 -11.17 7.62 4.95
C GLY A 435 -12.44 7.63 4.10
N HIS A 436 -12.68 8.73 3.37
CA HIS A 436 -13.78 8.80 2.39
C HIS A 436 -13.62 7.72 1.30
N ALA A 437 -12.42 7.57 0.72
CA ALA A 437 -12.17 6.55 -0.31
C ALA A 437 -12.46 5.14 0.18
N VAL A 438 -12.07 4.82 1.42
CA VAL A 438 -12.34 3.53 2.05
C VAL A 438 -13.84 3.29 2.22
N ALA A 439 -14.58 4.26 2.78
CA ALA A 439 -16.03 4.14 2.97
C ALA A 439 -16.77 3.99 1.63
N GLN A 440 -16.37 4.74 0.61
CA GLN A 440 -16.91 4.64 -0.75
C GLN A 440 -16.68 3.25 -1.35
N LEU A 441 -15.46 2.70 -1.25
CA LEU A 441 -15.15 1.38 -1.80
C LEU A 441 -15.91 0.26 -1.09
N ASN A 442 -16.05 0.34 0.23
CA ASN A 442 -16.84 -0.66 0.99
C ASN A 442 -18.30 -0.69 0.53
N LYS A 443 -18.92 0.48 0.27
CA LYS A 443 -20.27 0.56 -0.29
C LYS A 443 -20.34 -0.01 -1.72
N GLU A 444 -19.35 0.29 -2.55
CA GLU A 444 -19.35 -0.11 -3.97
C GLU A 444 -19.14 -1.61 -4.18
N ASP A 445 -18.28 -2.24 -3.36
CA ASP A 445 -17.83 -3.60 -3.60
C ASP A 445 -18.13 -4.59 -2.47
N GLY A 446 -18.87 -4.16 -1.44
CA GLY A 446 -19.23 -4.97 -0.27
C GLY A 446 -18.03 -5.33 0.60
N GLY A 447 -16.94 -4.58 0.52
CA GLY A 447 -15.75 -4.77 1.35
C GLY A 447 -15.94 -4.34 2.80
N ASN A 448 -15.00 -4.76 3.64
CA ASN A 448 -14.89 -4.35 5.04
C ASN A 448 -13.49 -3.79 5.32
N ARG A 449 -13.06 -2.82 4.52
CA ARG A 449 -11.78 -2.13 4.72
C ARG A 449 -11.91 -1.17 5.90
N LYS A 450 -10.88 -1.12 6.75
CA LYS A 450 -10.77 -0.18 7.87
C LYS A 450 -9.76 0.90 7.53
N TYR A 451 -9.98 2.10 8.06
CA TYR A 451 -9.03 3.21 7.94
C TYR A 451 -8.54 3.71 9.30
N ILE A 452 -7.28 4.16 9.32
CA ILE A 452 -6.65 4.89 10.42
C ILE A 452 -6.09 6.17 9.83
N LEU A 453 -6.62 7.31 10.27
CA LEU A 453 -6.16 8.62 9.83
C LEU A 453 -5.42 9.29 10.97
N CYS A 454 -4.27 9.89 10.69
CA CYS A 454 -3.61 10.81 11.59
C CYS A 454 -3.40 12.15 10.90
N THR A 455 -3.80 13.22 11.59
CA THR A 455 -3.53 14.60 11.17
C THR A 455 -3.40 15.49 12.39
N ASN A 456 -2.56 16.51 12.29
CA ASN A 456 -2.51 17.55 13.31
C ASN A 456 -3.80 18.40 13.25
N ASN A 457 -4.03 19.17 14.31
CA ASN A 457 -5.15 20.10 14.40
C ASN A 457 -4.72 21.56 14.14
N GLU A 458 -3.61 21.76 13.42
CA GLU A 458 -3.22 23.12 13.01
C GLU A 458 -4.33 23.71 12.15
N ASN A 459 -4.66 24.99 12.37
CA ASN A 459 -5.78 25.66 11.69
C ASN A 459 -7.11 24.88 11.78
N TYR A 460 -7.31 24.10 12.85
CA TYR A 460 -8.48 23.25 13.06
C TYR A 460 -8.71 22.18 11.98
N ILE A 461 -7.65 21.76 11.26
CA ILE A 461 -7.76 20.79 10.16
C ILE A 461 -8.39 19.47 10.60
N CYS A 462 -7.99 18.92 11.75
CA CYS A 462 -8.52 17.64 12.21
C CYS A 462 -10.02 17.74 12.53
N GLU A 463 -10.40 18.73 13.34
CA GLU A 463 -11.77 18.87 13.84
C GLU A 463 -12.75 19.43 12.80
N GLU A 464 -12.33 20.45 12.05
CA GLU A 464 -13.21 21.25 11.19
C GLU A 464 -13.15 20.84 9.72
N VAL A 465 -12.15 20.05 9.32
CA VAL A 465 -12.03 19.55 7.94
C VAL A 465 -12.14 18.03 7.89
N THR A 466 -11.21 17.29 8.49
CA THR A 466 -11.17 15.82 8.37
C THR A 466 -12.38 15.19 9.04
N TYR A 467 -12.62 15.49 10.32
CA TYR A 467 -13.76 14.94 11.05
C TYR A 467 -15.09 15.36 10.40
N LYS A 468 -15.27 16.65 10.09
CA LYS A 468 -16.48 17.13 9.40
C LYS A 468 -16.70 16.46 8.05
N ARG A 469 -15.65 16.22 7.25
CA ARG A 469 -15.78 15.47 5.98
C ARG A 469 -16.33 14.07 6.23
N LEU A 470 -15.79 13.36 7.22
CA LEU A 470 -16.22 12.00 7.55
C LEU A 470 -17.65 11.97 8.11
N THR A 471 -18.04 12.98 8.88
CA THR A 471 -19.43 13.16 9.36
C THR A 471 -20.38 13.45 8.19
N ASN A 472 -20.02 14.35 7.28
CA ASN A 472 -20.89 14.78 6.19
C ASN A 472 -21.18 13.69 5.14
N ILE A 473 -20.37 12.63 5.10
CA ILE A 473 -20.61 11.49 4.21
C ILE A 473 -21.42 10.36 4.87
N GLN A 474 -21.75 10.45 6.16
CA GLN A 474 -22.36 9.33 6.90
C GLN A 474 -23.71 8.89 6.34
N ASP A 475 -24.53 9.83 5.87
CA ASP A 475 -25.85 9.53 5.31
C ASP A 475 -25.75 8.64 4.07
N ASP A 476 -24.76 8.89 3.22
CA ASP A 476 -24.52 8.11 2.01
C ASP A 476 -23.60 6.91 2.24
N LEU A 477 -22.64 7.03 3.16
CA LEU A 477 -21.54 6.11 3.41
C LEU A 477 -21.44 5.83 4.92
N PRO A 478 -22.39 5.09 5.52
CA PRO A 478 -22.41 4.85 6.96
C PRO A 478 -21.17 4.08 7.42
N HIS A 479 -20.47 4.62 8.41
CA HIS A 479 -19.28 4.00 9.00
C HIS A 479 -19.05 4.47 10.45
N ASN A 480 -18.48 3.59 11.26
CA ASN A 480 -18.18 3.91 12.66
C ASN A 480 -16.79 4.54 12.79
N LEU A 481 -16.64 5.50 13.70
CA LEU A 481 -15.40 6.24 13.93
C LEU A 481 -15.19 6.49 15.43
N LYS A 482 -14.01 6.17 15.95
CA LYS A 482 -13.53 6.68 17.24
C LYS A 482 -12.52 7.79 17.01
N TYR A 483 -12.60 8.84 17.83
CA TYR A 483 -11.75 10.01 17.77
C TYR A 483 -10.78 9.99 18.93
N PHE A 484 -9.48 10.06 18.67
CA PHE A 484 -8.45 10.08 19.69
C PHE A 484 -7.56 11.32 19.56
N LYS A 485 -7.11 11.84 20.69
CA LYS A 485 -6.10 12.91 20.77
C LYS A 485 -4.80 12.37 21.35
N THR A 486 -3.66 12.84 20.85
CA THR A 486 -2.37 12.55 21.46
C THR A 486 -2.18 13.34 22.75
N LYS A 487 -1.58 12.70 23.77
CA LYS A 487 -1.15 13.35 25.01
C LYS A 487 0.17 12.75 25.48
N PHE A 488 0.95 13.54 26.22
CA PHE A 488 2.14 13.07 26.92
C PHE A 488 1.90 12.96 28.42
N LEU A 489 2.28 11.81 29.00
CA LEU A 489 2.36 11.58 30.44
C LEU A 489 3.79 11.83 30.95
N SER A 490 3.92 12.32 32.17
CA SER A 490 5.24 12.47 32.82
C SER A 490 5.74 11.10 33.27
N LYS A 491 7.04 10.81 33.08
CA LYS A 491 7.66 9.59 33.63
C LYS A 491 7.79 9.63 35.15
N ASP A 492 7.76 10.83 35.73
CA ASP A 492 7.88 11.06 37.18
C ASP A 492 6.52 11.10 37.91
N ASP A 493 5.43 10.72 37.24
CA ASP A 493 4.10 10.69 37.85
C ASP A 493 3.99 9.54 38.88
N GLU A 494 3.60 9.85 40.12
CA GLU A 494 3.46 8.86 41.20
C GLU A 494 2.39 7.79 40.87
N ASP A 495 1.39 8.11 40.05
CA ASP A 495 0.31 7.20 39.63
C ASP A 495 0.46 6.73 38.17
N LEU A 496 1.70 6.78 37.65
CA LEU A 496 1.99 6.44 36.26
C LEU A 496 1.54 5.03 35.90
N GLU A 497 1.76 4.05 36.78
CA GLU A 497 1.38 2.65 36.51
C GLU A 497 -0.11 2.51 36.25
N ASN A 498 -0.95 3.01 37.16
CA ASN A 498 -2.41 2.92 37.03
C ASN A 498 -2.90 3.71 35.82
N THR A 499 -2.30 4.88 35.57
CA THR A 499 -2.63 5.70 34.40
C THR A 499 -2.33 4.96 33.09
N LEU A 500 -1.16 4.34 32.97
CA LEU A 500 -0.79 3.57 31.79
C LEU A 500 -1.66 2.32 31.61
N LEU A 501 -2.02 1.64 32.69
CA LEU A 501 -2.97 0.52 32.65
C LEU A 501 -4.33 0.95 32.09
N HIS A 502 -4.85 2.13 32.45
CA HIS A 502 -6.09 2.63 31.83
C HIS A 502 -5.91 2.88 30.32
N HIS A 503 -4.76 3.39 29.88
CA HIS A 503 -4.49 3.59 28.46
C HIS A 503 -4.27 2.29 27.66
N VAL A 504 -4.07 1.15 28.32
CA VAL A 504 -4.09 -0.17 27.67
C VAL A 504 -5.45 -0.44 27.00
N GLN A 505 -6.54 0.03 27.60
CA GLN A 505 -7.89 -0.11 27.02
C GLN A 505 -7.93 0.51 25.61
N THR A 506 -7.42 1.73 25.47
CA THR A 506 -7.33 2.43 24.20
C THR A 506 -6.47 1.68 23.17
N LEU A 507 -5.35 1.08 23.60
CA LEU A 507 -4.50 0.31 22.70
C LEU A 507 -5.18 -1.00 22.25
N ILE A 508 -5.95 -1.66 23.11
CA ILE A 508 -6.74 -2.84 22.76
C ILE A 508 -7.84 -2.47 21.75
N GLU A 509 -8.56 -1.37 21.99
CA GLU A 509 -9.57 -0.87 21.05
C GLU A 509 -8.98 -0.58 19.67
N LEU A 510 -7.85 0.13 19.64
CA LEU A 510 -7.12 0.41 18.41
C LEU A 510 -6.67 -0.87 17.70
N GLU A 511 -6.05 -1.80 18.44
CA GLU A 511 -5.50 -3.05 17.89
C GLU A 511 -6.57 -3.93 17.23
N HIS A 512 -7.76 -3.99 17.83
CA HIS A 512 -8.86 -4.83 17.34
C HIS A 512 -9.83 -4.08 16.43
N GLY A 513 -9.78 -2.75 16.41
CA GLY A 513 -10.72 -1.95 15.64
C GLY A 513 -12.12 -1.98 16.24
N ILE A 514 -12.26 -1.86 17.56
CA ILE A 514 -13.53 -2.05 18.30
C ILE A 514 -13.76 -0.95 19.34
N ASP A 515 -14.97 -0.91 19.90
CA ASP A 515 -15.27 -0.23 21.15
C ASP A 515 -15.48 -1.28 22.26
N LEU A 516 -14.69 -1.22 23.33
CA LEU A 516 -14.76 -2.20 24.42
C LEU A 516 -16.14 -2.23 25.09
N LYS A 517 -16.87 -1.10 25.12
CA LYS A 517 -18.21 -1.00 25.72
C LYS A 517 -19.26 -1.80 24.94
N GLU A 518 -18.97 -2.18 23.70
CA GLU A 518 -19.92 -2.82 22.77
C GLU A 518 -19.37 -4.11 22.14
N SER A 519 -18.23 -4.59 22.65
CA SER A 519 -17.51 -5.75 22.11
C SER A 519 -17.69 -7.02 22.97
N ASP A 520 -17.17 -8.13 22.47
CA ASP A 520 -17.02 -9.37 23.24
C ASP A 520 -15.72 -9.42 24.07
N LYS A 521 -15.05 -8.28 24.22
CA LYS A 521 -13.77 -8.14 24.94
C LYS A 521 -13.94 -7.18 26.11
N ALA A 522 -13.27 -7.50 27.21
CA ALA A 522 -13.22 -6.65 28.39
C ALA A 522 -11.78 -6.56 28.94
N THR A 523 -11.59 -5.64 29.89
CA THR A 523 -10.32 -5.47 30.59
C THR A 523 -10.56 -5.49 32.09
N ALA A 524 -9.60 -6.02 32.86
CA ALA A 524 -9.60 -5.95 34.31
C ALA A 524 -8.16 -5.95 34.83
N PHE A 525 -7.74 -4.87 35.47
CA PHE A 525 -6.35 -4.69 35.90
C PHE A 525 -6.14 -5.07 37.37
N SER A 526 -7.21 -5.17 38.16
CA SER A 526 -7.19 -5.70 39.53
C SER A 526 -8.09 -6.94 39.70
N LEU A 527 -7.77 -7.78 40.69
CA LEU A 527 -8.66 -8.90 41.09
C LEU A 527 -10.06 -8.41 41.48
N SER A 528 -10.17 -7.22 42.09
CA SER A 528 -11.46 -6.63 42.44
C SER A 528 -12.29 -6.29 41.20
N GLU A 529 -11.70 -5.63 40.20
CA GLU A 529 -12.37 -5.35 38.92
C GLU A 529 -12.81 -6.65 38.24
N LEU A 530 -11.89 -7.61 38.16
CA LEU A 530 -12.12 -8.89 37.51
C LEU A 530 -13.31 -9.63 38.14
N ARG A 531 -13.37 -9.70 39.48
CA ARG A 531 -14.45 -10.33 40.24
C ARG A 531 -15.80 -9.58 40.12
N LYS A 532 -15.79 -8.29 39.79
CA LYS A 532 -16.99 -7.46 39.62
C LYS A 532 -17.48 -7.35 38.17
N LEU A 533 -16.66 -7.76 37.20
CA LEU A 533 -16.95 -7.63 35.78
C LEU A 533 -18.24 -8.37 35.38
N ASP A 534 -19.12 -7.73 34.61
CA ASP A 534 -20.25 -8.39 33.96
C ASP A 534 -19.73 -9.25 32.79
N LEU A 535 -20.08 -10.54 32.79
CA LEU A 535 -19.59 -11.51 31.82
C LEU A 535 -20.58 -11.74 30.67
N SER A 536 -21.72 -11.03 30.68
CA SER A 536 -22.77 -11.17 29.68
C SER A 536 -22.25 -10.84 28.28
N GLY A 537 -22.10 -11.86 27.44
CA GLY A 537 -21.63 -11.72 26.06
C GLY A 537 -20.11 -11.54 25.90
N ILE A 538 -19.33 -11.56 26.98
CA ILE A 538 -17.88 -11.47 26.96
C ILE A 538 -17.28 -12.84 26.62
N LYS A 539 -16.32 -12.85 25.69
CA LYS A 539 -15.56 -14.03 25.28
C LYS A 539 -14.09 -13.94 25.64
N THR A 540 -13.54 -12.74 25.76
CA THR A 540 -12.13 -12.51 26.06
C THR A 540 -11.97 -11.42 27.12
N ILE A 541 -11.11 -11.63 28.10
CA ILE A 541 -10.76 -10.62 29.11
C ILE A 541 -9.24 -10.44 29.13
N TYR A 542 -8.81 -9.20 28.97
CA TYR A 542 -7.42 -8.80 29.18
C TYR A 542 -7.19 -8.52 30.66
N VAL A 543 -6.22 -9.23 31.24
CA VAL A 543 -5.92 -9.19 32.68
C VAL A 543 -4.46 -8.82 32.94
N ARG A 544 -4.21 -8.08 34.02
CA ARG A 544 -2.84 -7.82 34.47
C ARG A 544 -2.22 -9.15 34.92
N GLN A 545 -0.99 -9.45 34.49
CA GLN A 545 -0.32 -10.73 34.75
C GLN A 545 -0.28 -11.10 36.24
N GLN A 546 -0.03 -10.14 37.12
CA GLN A 546 -0.05 -10.36 38.56
C GLN A 546 -1.46 -10.75 39.07
N SER A 547 -2.49 -10.06 38.60
CA SER A 547 -3.89 -10.35 38.95
C SER A 547 -4.32 -11.73 38.44
N HIS A 548 -3.86 -12.13 37.25
CA HIS A 548 -4.10 -13.46 36.70
C HIS A 548 -3.42 -14.56 37.52
N ALA A 549 -2.15 -14.36 37.91
CA ALA A 549 -1.39 -15.32 38.72
C ALA A 549 -1.96 -15.52 40.13
N MET A 550 -2.67 -14.52 40.67
CA MET A 550 -3.30 -14.58 42.00
C MET A 550 -4.72 -15.15 42.00
N MET A 551 -5.23 -15.61 40.86
CA MET A 551 -6.57 -16.21 40.76
C MET A 551 -6.68 -17.49 41.58
N GLU A 552 -7.84 -17.67 42.22
CA GLU A 552 -8.19 -18.88 42.95
C GLU A 552 -9.00 -19.83 42.07
N LYS A 553 -9.17 -21.09 42.53
CA LYS A 553 -9.95 -22.10 41.80
C LYS A 553 -11.39 -21.64 41.52
N SER A 554 -12.01 -20.90 42.43
CA SER A 554 -13.35 -20.32 42.23
C SER A 554 -13.39 -19.27 41.13
N ASP A 555 -12.31 -18.50 40.96
CA ASP A 555 -12.19 -17.53 39.87
C ASP A 555 -12.12 -18.30 38.54
N LEU A 556 -11.29 -19.34 38.45
CA LEU A 556 -11.15 -20.17 37.23
C LEU A 556 -12.48 -20.81 36.79
N VAL A 557 -13.32 -21.26 37.73
CA VAL A 557 -14.67 -21.77 37.40
C VAL A 557 -15.57 -20.66 36.87
N ARG A 558 -15.50 -19.45 37.42
CA ARG A 558 -16.33 -18.31 36.98
C ARG A 558 -16.02 -17.89 35.54
N PHE A 559 -14.78 -18.04 35.10
CA PHE A 559 -14.33 -17.68 33.75
C PHE A 559 -14.23 -18.89 32.80
N GLU A 560 -14.86 -20.01 33.14
CA GLU A 560 -14.91 -21.17 32.25
C GLU A 560 -15.57 -20.81 30.91
N GLY A 561 -14.86 -21.08 29.80
CA GLY A 561 -15.31 -20.69 28.45
C GLY A 561 -14.98 -19.25 28.04
N ILE A 562 -14.34 -18.47 28.90
CA ILE A 562 -13.81 -17.14 28.60
C ILE A 562 -12.29 -17.22 28.45
N GLU A 563 -11.76 -16.64 27.39
CA GLU A 563 -10.33 -16.54 27.16
C GLU A 563 -9.71 -15.44 28.03
N LEU A 564 -8.78 -15.79 28.92
CA LEU A 564 -8.02 -14.84 29.72
C LEU A 564 -6.67 -14.58 29.05
N ILE A 565 -6.42 -13.32 28.68
CA ILE A 565 -5.19 -12.89 28.01
C ILE A 565 -4.43 -11.97 28.95
N ASP A 566 -3.18 -12.29 29.25
CA ASP A 566 -2.32 -11.34 29.95
C ASP A 566 -2.08 -10.10 29.09
N VAL A 567 -2.21 -8.92 29.69
CA VAL A 567 -1.91 -7.64 29.03
C VAL A 567 -0.54 -7.73 28.34
N PRO A 568 -0.49 -7.60 27.00
CA PRO A 568 0.75 -7.80 26.28
C PRO A 568 1.86 -6.83 26.68
N GLU A 569 3.08 -7.34 26.83
CA GLU A 569 4.25 -6.53 27.22
C GLU A 569 4.58 -5.42 26.21
N TYR A 570 4.19 -5.60 24.94
CA TYR A 570 4.48 -4.63 23.88
C TYR A 570 3.65 -3.34 23.97
N TYR A 571 2.67 -3.25 24.88
CA TYR A 571 1.96 -2.01 25.18
C TYR A 571 2.83 -1.03 25.97
N PHE A 572 2.79 -1.06 27.31
CA PHE A 572 3.53 -0.09 28.14
C PHE A 572 4.55 -0.73 29.09
N ALA A 573 4.81 -2.03 29.01
CA ALA A 573 5.70 -2.69 29.96
C ALA A 573 7.15 -2.18 29.87
N LYS A 574 7.61 -1.79 28.68
CA LYS A 574 8.93 -1.16 28.51
C LYS A 574 8.98 0.19 29.21
N GLU A 575 7.98 1.03 29.01
CA GLU A 575 7.87 2.36 29.60
C GLU A 575 7.77 2.30 31.13
N MET A 576 7.01 1.34 31.66
CA MET A 576 6.94 1.09 33.11
C MET A 576 8.32 0.72 33.67
N ARG A 577 9.03 -0.21 33.03
CA ARG A 577 10.40 -0.59 33.43
C ARG A 577 11.39 0.59 33.37
N GLU A 578 11.29 1.43 32.34
CA GLU A 578 12.12 2.64 32.22
C GLU A 578 11.81 3.69 33.31
N ALA A 579 10.57 3.73 33.79
CA ALA A 579 10.15 4.57 34.91
C ALA A 579 10.46 3.95 36.29
N GLY A 580 11.00 2.74 36.35
CA GLY A 580 11.35 2.05 37.60
C GLY A 580 10.16 1.38 38.31
N ILE A 581 9.10 1.07 37.56
CA ILE A 581 7.85 0.45 38.04
C ILE A 581 7.86 -1.06 37.79
#